data_AF-A0A6P2AXE1-F1
#
_entry.id   AF-A0A6P2AXE1-F1
#
_cell.length_a   1.000
_cell.length_b   1.000
_cell.length_c   1.000
_cell.angle_alpha   90.00
_cell.angle_beta   90.00
_cell.angle_gamma   90.00
#
_symmetry.space_group_name_H-M   'P 1'
#
loop_
_entity.id
_entity.type
_entity.pdbx_description
1 polymer ?
#
loop_
_entity_poly.entity_id
_entity_poly.type
_entity_poly.pdbx_seq_one_letter_code
_entity_poly.pdbx_strand_id
1 'polypeptide(L)'
;MLRAIRQKLDAIDYYSADRERTGWTRLREAALPFTLLITLPVVALINLTVQQPVDGQEVTGAFHRNDDGTLIASFDDLEDNSTSTDASMNYGRDDEGRRYAGNFSLTTQHADRGWPLVTSIQQLPLAGSVNLIGSSSRLNFRALAADHHALQAINAAIEDARAPAVIRAADQSVHETSQFPIRWVGSAMIWWALLYLGLSVALIAAEFITTRIQRRIAFRARHLRKQGLCPTCGYDLRGLEFSERCPECGDLSW
;
A
#
# COMPACT_ATOMS: atom_id res chain seq x y z
N MET A 1 -4.73 -60.21 0.39
CA MET A 1 -5.10 -59.22 -0.65
C MET A 1 -6.50 -58.64 -0.46
N LEU A 2 -7.55 -59.46 -0.33
CA LEU A 2 -8.94 -59.00 -0.13
C LEU A 2 -9.19 -58.07 1.09
N ARG A 3 -8.53 -58.29 2.23
CA ARG A 3 -8.65 -57.40 3.41
C ARG A 3 -8.14 -55.97 3.14
N ALA A 4 -7.05 -55.83 2.38
CA ALA A 4 -6.48 -54.52 2.06
C ALA A 4 -7.37 -53.74 1.08
N ILE A 5 -8.10 -54.43 0.20
CA ILE A 5 -9.06 -53.82 -0.73
C ILE A 5 -10.30 -53.34 0.03
N ARG A 6 -10.84 -54.13 0.97
CA ARG A 6 -11.97 -53.69 1.83
C ARG A 6 -11.61 -52.47 2.67
N GLN A 7 -10.43 -52.45 3.31
CA GLN A 7 -9.98 -51.28 4.07
C GLN A 7 -9.84 -50.01 3.21
N LYS A 8 -9.44 -50.14 1.94
CA LYS A 8 -9.40 -49.00 1.02
C LYS A 8 -10.79 -48.53 0.58
N LEU A 9 -11.74 -49.45 0.40
CA LEU A 9 -13.12 -49.10 0.04
C LEU A 9 -13.87 -48.44 1.22
N ASP A 10 -13.71 -48.95 2.44
CA ASP A 10 -14.30 -48.33 3.64
C ASP A 10 -13.73 -46.92 3.90
N ALA A 11 -12.45 -46.71 3.58
CA ALA A 11 -11.87 -45.37 3.64
C ALA A 11 -12.49 -44.43 2.60
N ILE A 12 -12.74 -44.90 1.37
CA ILE A 12 -13.39 -44.10 0.32
C ILE A 12 -14.84 -43.77 0.73
N ASP A 13 -15.59 -44.74 1.25
CA ASP A 13 -16.97 -44.52 1.74
C ASP A 13 -16.99 -43.50 2.89
N TYR A 14 -16.02 -43.60 3.82
CA TYR A 14 -15.86 -42.64 4.91
C TYR A 14 -15.50 -41.21 4.42
N TYR A 15 -14.75 -41.09 3.32
CA TYR A 15 -14.47 -39.79 2.69
C TYR A 15 -15.62 -39.30 1.80
N SER A 16 -16.51 -40.18 1.36
CA SER A 16 -17.69 -39.85 0.54
C SER A 16 -18.94 -39.55 1.38
N ALA A 17 -18.95 -39.92 2.67
CA ALA A 17 -20.05 -39.61 3.56
C ALA A 17 -20.26 -38.09 3.59
N ASP A 18 -21.48 -37.66 3.21
CA ASP A 18 -21.90 -36.27 3.23
C ASP A 18 -21.59 -35.68 4.60
N ARG A 19 -20.51 -34.89 4.68
CA ARG A 19 -20.21 -34.15 5.90
C ARG A 19 -21.37 -33.22 6.15
N GLU A 20 -22.00 -33.33 7.31
CA GLU A 20 -23.03 -32.38 7.74
C GLU A 20 -22.47 -30.97 7.59
N ARG A 21 -23.03 -30.21 6.65
CA ARG A 21 -22.62 -28.83 6.40
C ARG A 21 -23.06 -27.96 7.58
N THR A 22 -22.17 -27.83 8.57
CA THR A 22 -22.35 -26.91 9.69
C THR A 22 -22.39 -25.47 9.19
N GLY A 23 -22.98 -24.55 9.98
CA GLY A 23 -22.97 -23.12 9.65
C GLY A 23 -21.56 -22.56 9.35
N TRP A 24 -20.54 -23.08 10.05
CA TRP A 24 -19.14 -22.70 9.84
C TRP A 24 -18.59 -23.10 8.47
N THR A 25 -18.97 -24.29 7.97
CA THR A 25 -18.56 -24.71 6.62
C THR A 25 -19.14 -23.81 5.53
N ARG A 26 -20.43 -23.46 5.63
CA ARG A 26 -21.09 -22.53 4.70
C ARG A 26 -20.46 -21.13 4.74
N LEU A 27 -20.10 -20.64 5.93
CA LEU A 27 -19.39 -19.38 6.10
C LEU A 27 -18.01 -19.38 5.43
N ARG A 28 -17.25 -20.48 5.56
CA ARG A 28 -15.95 -20.63 4.87
C ARG A 28 -16.10 -20.73 3.35
N GLU A 29 -17.09 -21.45 2.86
CA GLU A 29 -17.39 -21.52 1.42
C GLU A 29 -17.77 -20.14 0.86
N ALA A 30 -18.53 -19.35 1.60
CA ALA A 30 -18.90 -17.98 1.23
C ALA A 30 -17.73 -16.98 1.34
N ALA A 31 -16.68 -17.28 2.11
CA ALA A 31 -15.55 -16.38 2.30
C ALA A 31 -14.80 -16.11 0.99
N LEU A 32 -14.62 -17.12 0.12
CA LEU A 32 -13.87 -16.99 -1.13
C LEU A 32 -14.49 -16.00 -2.13
N PRO A 33 -15.79 -16.09 -2.51
CA PRO A 33 -16.40 -15.11 -3.41
C PRO A 33 -16.53 -13.74 -2.75
N PHE A 34 -16.72 -13.68 -1.43
CA PHE A 34 -16.80 -12.42 -0.69
C PHE A 34 -15.48 -11.66 -0.70
N THR A 35 -14.35 -12.33 -0.41
CA THR A 35 -13.03 -11.68 -0.45
C THR A 35 -12.67 -11.27 -1.87
N LEU A 36 -13.03 -12.06 -2.88
CA LEU A 36 -12.83 -11.70 -4.29
C LEU A 36 -13.54 -10.39 -4.65
N LEU A 37 -14.80 -10.23 -4.23
CA LEU A 37 -15.60 -9.03 -4.48
C LEU A 37 -15.01 -7.79 -3.81
N ILE A 38 -14.49 -7.94 -2.59
CA ILE A 38 -13.89 -6.83 -1.82
C ILE A 38 -12.46 -6.49 -2.28
N THR A 39 -11.78 -7.40 -2.98
CA THR A 39 -10.38 -7.18 -3.38
C THR A 39 -10.22 -5.97 -4.30
N LEU A 40 -11.07 -5.82 -5.31
CA LEU A 40 -10.98 -4.71 -6.28
C LEU A 40 -11.09 -3.32 -5.62
N PRO A 41 -12.11 -3.02 -4.78
CA PRO A 41 -12.18 -1.72 -4.12
C PRO A 41 -11.03 -1.49 -3.14
N VAL A 42 -10.52 -2.55 -2.48
CA VAL A 42 -9.33 -2.44 -1.61
C VAL A 42 -8.09 -2.04 -2.41
N VAL A 43 -7.81 -2.69 -3.54
CA VAL A 43 -6.67 -2.34 -4.40
C VAL A 43 -6.80 -0.93 -4.95
N ALA A 44 -8.01 -0.53 -5.38
CA ALA A 44 -8.27 0.82 -5.86
C ALA A 44 -8.03 1.87 -4.76
N LEU A 45 -8.53 1.62 -3.55
CA LEU A 45 -8.31 2.50 -2.40
C LEU A 45 -6.81 2.63 -2.09
N ILE A 46 -6.08 1.51 -2.09
CA ILE A 46 -4.64 1.50 -1.82
C ILE A 46 -3.85 2.25 -2.89
N ASN A 47 -4.22 2.11 -4.17
CA ASN A 47 -3.59 2.88 -5.24
C ASN A 47 -3.82 4.39 -5.09
N LEU A 48 -4.93 4.81 -4.46
CA LEU A 48 -5.20 6.22 -4.19
C LEU A 48 -4.48 6.75 -2.94
N THR A 49 -4.40 5.93 -1.88
CA THR A 49 -3.90 6.35 -0.57
C THR A 49 -2.40 6.15 -0.37
N VAL A 50 -1.83 5.09 -0.95
CA VAL A 50 -0.41 4.77 -0.80
C VAL A 50 0.36 5.40 -1.95
N GLN A 51 1.07 6.47 -1.62
CA GLN A 51 1.98 7.18 -2.52
C GLN A 51 3.38 7.15 -1.91
N GLN A 52 4.33 6.63 -2.67
CA GLN A 52 5.74 6.61 -2.28
C GLN A 52 6.46 7.60 -3.20
N PRO A 53 6.92 8.76 -2.67
CA PRO A 53 7.71 9.68 -3.46
C PRO A 53 9.05 9.00 -3.76
N VAL A 54 9.42 9.00 -5.04
CA VAL A 54 10.72 8.53 -5.51
C VAL A 54 11.46 9.76 -6.03
N ASP A 55 12.60 10.05 -5.41
CA ASP A 55 13.49 11.09 -5.89
C ASP A 55 13.97 10.70 -7.29
N GLY A 56 13.63 11.53 -8.27
CA GLY A 56 14.09 11.33 -9.64
C GLY A 56 15.49 11.90 -9.83
N GLN A 57 15.91 11.93 -11.09
CA GLN A 57 17.20 12.46 -11.47
C GLN A 57 17.22 13.98 -11.23
N GLU A 58 18.24 14.44 -10.52
CA GLU A 58 18.58 15.85 -10.38
C GLU A 58 19.37 16.28 -11.62
N VAL A 59 18.83 17.27 -12.32
CA VAL A 59 19.49 17.94 -13.43
C VAL A 59 19.89 19.32 -12.95
N THR A 60 21.18 19.62 -13.01
CA THR A 60 21.73 20.90 -12.59
C THR A 60 22.08 21.74 -13.81
N GLY A 61 22.03 23.07 -13.64
CA GLY A 61 22.38 24.02 -14.69
C GLY A 61 22.90 25.32 -14.09
N ALA A 62 23.40 26.19 -14.96
CA ALA A 62 24.01 27.46 -14.58
C ALA A 62 23.23 28.64 -15.16
N PHE A 63 23.28 29.76 -14.46
CA PHE A 63 22.82 31.05 -14.97
C PHE A 63 24.01 31.90 -15.36
N HIS A 64 23.92 32.51 -16.53
CA HIS A 64 24.88 33.46 -17.06
C HIS A 64 24.17 34.78 -17.34
N ARG A 65 24.87 35.89 -17.14
CA ARG A 65 24.40 37.22 -17.48
C ARG A 65 25.19 37.74 -18.66
N ASN A 66 24.48 38.08 -19.72
CA ASN A 66 25.06 38.75 -20.88
C ASN A 66 25.49 40.18 -20.54
N ASP A 67 26.28 40.79 -21.43
CA ASP A 67 26.72 42.19 -21.27
C ASP A 67 25.54 43.19 -21.27
N ASP A 68 24.40 42.83 -21.86
CA ASP A 68 23.15 43.59 -21.83
C ASP A 68 22.35 43.44 -20.52
N GLY A 69 22.83 42.59 -19.61
CA GLY A 69 22.19 42.31 -18.33
C GLY A 69 21.10 41.23 -18.38
N THR A 70 20.80 40.66 -19.55
CA THR A 70 19.83 39.56 -19.68
C THR A 70 20.36 38.29 -19.03
N LEU A 71 19.47 37.54 -18.39
CA LEU A 71 19.80 36.28 -17.72
C LEU A 71 19.51 35.13 -18.69
N ILE A 72 20.52 34.31 -18.95
CA ILE A 72 20.43 33.09 -19.76
C ILE A 72 20.69 31.91 -18.83
N ALA A 73 19.94 30.84 -19.00
CA ALA A 73 20.22 29.57 -18.34
C ALA A 73 20.80 28.59 -19.36
N SER A 74 21.74 27.75 -18.94
CA SER A 74 22.23 26.62 -19.73
C SER A 74 22.26 25.37 -18.88
N PHE A 75 21.89 24.25 -19.50
CA PHE A 75 22.20 22.92 -18.99
C PHE A 75 23.55 22.55 -19.57
N ASP A 76 24.63 23.04 -18.96
CA ASP A 76 25.95 22.57 -19.36
C ASP A 76 26.04 21.07 -19.04
N ASP A 77 26.68 20.30 -19.92
CA ASP A 77 26.98 18.87 -19.73
C ASP A 77 27.89 18.70 -18.49
N LEU A 78 27.25 18.67 -17.32
CA LEU A 78 27.90 18.35 -16.05
C LEU A 78 28.30 16.87 -15.96
N GLU A 79 28.15 16.13 -17.07
CA GLU A 79 28.51 14.71 -17.19
C GLU A 79 30.00 14.45 -16.90
N ASP A 80 30.87 15.47 -16.97
CA ASP A 80 32.32 15.32 -16.72
C ASP A 80 32.84 15.97 -15.42
N ASN A 81 31.96 16.50 -14.56
CA ASN A 81 32.38 17.42 -13.49
C ASN A 81 32.14 16.94 -12.04
N SER A 82 32.19 15.62 -11.79
CA SER A 82 32.16 15.06 -10.42
C SER A 82 33.39 15.43 -9.55
N THR A 83 34.34 16.18 -10.09
CA THR A 83 35.59 16.57 -9.41
C THR A 83 35.79 18.07 -9.19
N SER A 84 34.86 18.95 -9.58
CA SER A 84 35.08 20.41 -9.52
C SER A 84 34.21 21.19 -8.54
N THR A 85 33.83 20.57 -7.40
CA THR A 85 33.21 21.31 -6.27
C THR A 85 34.04 22.52 -5.82
N ASP A 86 35.36 22.52 -6.10
CA ASP A 86 36.28 23.61 -5.77
C ASP A 86 36.58 24.61 -6.92
N ALA A 87 36.03 24.43 -8.13
CA ALA A 87 36.22 25.41 -9.21
C ALA A 87 35.27 26.63 -9.10
N SER A 88 34.37 26.63 -8.11
CA SER A 88 33.28 27.59 -7.92
C SER A 88 33.65 28.97 -7.36
N MET A 89 34.92 29.39 -7.40
CA MET A 89 35.31 30.72 -6.92
C MET A 89 35.95 31.65 -7.95
N ASN A 90 36.26 31.18 -9.15
CA ASN A 90 36.59 32.12 -10.21
C ASN A 90 35.29 32.62 -10.84
N TYR A 91 34.90 33.85 -10.46
CA TYR A 91 33.92 34.71 -11.13
C TYR A 91 34.36 35.05 -12.57
N GLY A 92 34.79 34.05 -13.32
CA GLY A 92 35.27 34.14 -14.68
C GLY A 92 34.10 34.36 -15.62
N ARG A 93 34.39 35.07 -16.72
CA ARG A 93 33.52 35.03 -17.89
C ARG A 93 33.71 33.66 -18.55
N ASP A 94 32.65 33.09 -19.11
CA ASP A 94 32.78 31.95 -20.00
C ASP A 94 33.47 32.35 -21.32
N ASP A 95 33.68 31.38 -22.22
CA ASP A 95 34.31 31.59 -23.52
C ASP A 95 33.54 32.61 -24.40
N GLU A 96 32.25 32.83 -24.10
CA GLU A 96 31.39 33.82 -24.77
C GLU A 96 31.40 35.19 -24.08
N GLY A 97 32.16 35.36 -23.00
CA GLY A 97 32.24 36.62 -22.27
C GLY A 97 31.12 36.85 -21.25
N ARG A 98 30.23 35.87 -21.02
CA ARG A 98 29.07 35.99 -20.12
C ARG A 98 29.49 35.78 -18.68
N ARG A 99 28.91 36.54 -17.76
CA ARG A 99 29.26 36.48 -16.32
C ARG A 99 28.40 35.45 -15.60
N TYR A 100 29.03 34.56 -14.83
CA TYR A 100 28.31 33.64 -13.98
C TYR A 100 27.41 34.39 -12.97
N ALA A 101 26.13 34.02 -12.94
CA ALA A 101 25.09 34.67 -12.14
C ALA A 101 24.47 33.75 -11.08
N GLY A 102 24.73 32.45 -11.13
CA GLY A 102 24.23 31.47 -10.16
C GLY A 102 24.06 30.09 -10.75
N ASN A 103 23.47 29.18 -9.98
CA ASN A 103 23.08 27.86 -10.45
C ASN A 103 21.62 27.55 -10.12
N PHE A 104 21.09 26.54 -10.79
CA PHE A 104 19.81 25.95 -10.46
C PHE A 104 19.90 24.43 -10.48
N SER A 105 19.04 23.80 -9.69
CA SER A 105 18.80 22.37 -9.77
C SER A 105 17.33 22.10 -9.99
N LEU A 106 17.04 21.21 -10.93
CA LEU A 106 15.72 20.68 -11.23
C LEU A 106 15.73 19.20 -10.88
N THR A 107 14.94 18.82 -9.90
CA THR A 107 14.71 17.43 -9.53
C THR A 107 13.40 16.99 -10.14
N THR A 108 13.48 16.01 -11.03
CA THR A 108 12.29 15.29 -11.47
C THR A 108 11.76 14.49 -10.28
N GLN A 109 10.45 14.50 -10.04
CA GLN A 109 9.85 13.73 -8.96
C GLN A 109 8.71 12.90 -9.53
N HIS A 110 8.61 11.65 -9.10
CA HIS A 110 7.44 10.83 -9.38
C HIS A 110 6.96 10.18 -8.08
N ALA A 111 5.67 9.89 -8.03
CA ALA A 111 5.05 9.15 -6.95
C ALA A 111 4.63 7.78 -7.49
N ASP A 112 5.26 6.74 -6.94
CA ASP A 112 4.82 5.37 -7.13
C ASP A 112 3.56 5.14 -6.31
N ARG A 113 2.53 4.62 -6.95
CA ARG A 113 1.23 4.38 -6.33
C ARG A 113 0.90 2.90 -6.26
N GLY A 114 0.29 2.51 -5.16
CA GLY A 114 -0.16 1.15 -4.92
C GLY A 114 0.76 0.34 -4.03
N TRP A 115 0.24 -0.80 -3.58
CA TRP A 115 0.94 -1.77 -2.75
C TRP A 115 0.20 -3.12 -2.88
N PRO A 116 0.88 -4.27 -2.86
CA PRO A 116 2.33 -4.46 -2.69
C PRO A 116 3.15 -4.22 -3.97
N LEU A 117 2.50 -4.04 -5.11
CA LEU A 117 3.14 -3.71 -6.38
C LEU A 117 2.77 -2.27 -6.79
N VAL A 118 3.68 -1.60 -7.48
CA VAL A 118 3.43 -0.28 -8.09
C VAL A 118 2.44 -0.43 -9.25
N THR A 119 1.21 0.00 -9.05
CA THR A 119 0.10 -0.14 -10.00
C THR A 119 -0.05 1.05 -10.94
N SER A 120 0.38 2.23 -10.49
CA SER A 120 0.50 3.42 -11.33
C SER A 120 1.69 4.26 -10.91
N ILE A 121 2.22 5.04 -11.85
CA ILE A 121 3.23 6.06 -11.59
C ILE A 121 2.60 7.40 -11.91
N GLN A 122 2.62 8.30 -10.94
CA GLN A 122 2.16 9.67 -11.14
C GLN A 122 3.38 10.58 -11.20
N GLN A 123 3.54 11.32 -12.29
CA GLN A 123 4.56 12.37 -12.34
C GLN A 123 4.14 13.55 -11.49
N LEU A 124 5.07 14.02 -10.65
CA LEU A 124 4.88 15.20 -9.82
C LEU A 124 5.48 16.41 -10.56
N PRO A 125 4.96 17.62 -10.33
CA PRO A 125 5.53 18.80 -10.95
C PRO A 125 6.98 18.99 -10.51
N LEU A 126 7.84 19.39 -11.45
CA LEU A 126 9.27 19.63 -11.23
C LEU A 126 9.49 20.42 -9.94
N ALA A 127 10.32 19.85 -9.07
CA ALA A 127 10.83 20.53 -7.90
C ALA A 127 12.21 21.07 -8.28
N GLY A 128 12.61 22.18 -7.68
CA GLY A 128 13.91 22.74 -7.98
C GLY A 128 14.27 23.87 -7.04
N SER A 129 15.57 24.14 -6.97
CA SER A 129 16.10 25.27 -6.23
C SER A 129 16.91 26.17 -7.15
N VAL A 130 16.73 27.47 -6.99
CA VAL A 130 17.48 28.50 -7.70
C VAL A 130 18.35 29.22 -6.69
N ASN A 131 19.64 29.32 -7.00
CA ASN A 131 20.63 30.00 -6.18
C ASN A 131 21.36 31.04 -7.03
N LEU A 132 20.92 32.29 -6.92
CA LEU A 132 21.50 33.42 -7.63
C LEU A 132 22.55 34.10 -6.75
N ILE A 133 23.67 34.48 -7.36
CA ILE A 133 24.71 35.24 -6.69
C ILE A 133 24.14 36.57 -6.19
N GLY A 134 24.37 36.86 -4.92
CA GLY A 134 23.84 38.05 -4.24
C GLY A 134 22.46 37.83 -3.62
N SER A 135 21.80 36.70 -3.85
CA SER A 135 20.63 36.27 -3.08
C SER A 135 21.07 35.36 -1.93
N SER A 136 20.66 35.68 -0.70
CA SER A 136 21.00 34.86 0.48
C SER A 136 20.06 33.66 0.67
N SER A 137 18.99 33.57 -0.13
CA SER A 137 17.92 32.59 0.04
C SER A 137 17.80 31.72 -1.20
N ARG A 138 17.86 30.39 -1.02
CA ARG A 138 17.48 29.43 -2.07
C ARG A 138 16.00 29.60 -2.36
N LEU A 139 15.67 30.00 -3.58
CA LEU A 139 14.30 30.16 -4.01
C LEU A 139 13.77 28.82 -4.52
N ASN A 140 12.65 28.37 -3.95
CA ASN A 140 11.96 27.19 -4.45
C ASN A 140 11.33 27.50 -5.81
N PHE A 141 11.56 26.65 -6.80
CA PHE A 141 11.06 26.82 -8.16
C PHE A 141 9.53 27.10 -8.21
N ARG A 142 8.75 26.41 -7.37
CA ARG A 142 7.29 26.60 -7.26
C ARG A 142 6.85 27.94 -6.65
N ALA A 143 7.75 28.63 -5.96
CA ALA A 143 7.47 29.92 -5.35
C ALA A 143 7.82 31.10 -6.28
N LEU A 144 8.50 30.85 -7.41
CA LEU A 144 8.76 31.89 -8.40
C LEU A 144 7.45 32.28 -9.09
N ALA A 145 7.22 33.58 -9.22
CA ALA A 145 6.12 34.11 -10.02
C ALA A 145 6.32 33.75 -11.50
N ALA A 146 5.22 33.60 -12.24
CA ALA A 146 5.24 33.20 -13.65
C ALA A 146 6.02 34.16 -14.56
N ASP A 147 6.18 35.42 -14.13
CA ASP A 147 6.90 36.49 -14.81
C ASP A 147 8.36 36.65 -14.35
N HIS A 148 8.86 35.79 -13.46
CA HIS A 148 10.23 35.90 -12.95
C HIS A 148 11.25 35.59 -14.06
N HIS A 149 12.21 36.50 -14.31
CA HIS A 149 13.21 36.35 -15.39
C HIS A 149 14.00 35.03 -15.33
N ALA A 150 14.31 34.54 -14.12
CA ALA A 150 14.97 33.24 -13.97
C ALA A 150 14.13 32.05 -14.46
N LEU A 151 12.80 32.12 -14.30
CA LEU A 151 11.89 31.09 -14.79
C LEU A 151 11.83 31.11 -16.33
N GLN A 152 11.78 32.29 -16.93
CA GLN A 152 11.82 32.45 -18.39
C GLN A 152 13.13 31.92 -18.98
N ALA A 153 14.27 32.24 -18.33
CA ALA A 153 15.57 31.74 -18.74
C ALA A 153 15.65 30.22 -18.66
N ILE A 154 15.16 29.61 -17.57
CA ILE A 154 15.09 28.15 -17.43
C ILE A 154 14.19 27.55 -18.52
N ASN A 155 13.00 28.10 -18.77
CA ASN A 155 12.10 27.56 -19.79
C ASN A 155 12.72 27.65 -21.19
N ALA A 156 13.38 28.77 -21.53
CA ALA A 156 14.11 28.92 -22.78
C ALA A 156 15.26 27.90 -22.88
N ALA A 157 15.98 27.64 -21.79
CA ALA A 157 17.02 26.62 -21.74
C ALA A 157 16.44 25.21 -21.89
N ILE A 158 15.24 24.93 -21.38
CA ILE A 158 14.57 23.63 -21.55
C ILE A 158 14.15 23.44 -23.02
N GLU A 159 13.69 24.50 -23.67
CA GLU A 159 13.33 24.48 -25.09
C GLU A 159 14.56 24.31 -26.01
N ASP A 160 15.68 24.94 -25.66
CA ASP A 160 16.93 24.88 -26.44
C ASP A 160 17.75 23.63 -26.16
N ALA A 161 17.78 23.16 -24.91
CA ALA A 161 18.52 21.99 -24.52
C ALA A 161 17.95 20.77 -25.25
N ARG A 162 18.70 20.29 -26.24
CA ARG A 162 18.48 19.00 -26.91
C ARG A 162 18.68 17.79 -25.98
N ALA A 163 18.54 17.98 -24.66
CA ALA A 163 18.57 16.94 -23.66
C ALA A 163 17.20 16.24 -23.63
N PRO A 164 17.05 15.07 -24.26
CA PRO A 164 15.76 14.40 -24.39
C PRO A 164 15.18 13.96 -23.04
N ALA A 165 15.98 13.94 -21.96
CA ALA A 165 15.53 13.64 -20.61
C ALA A 165 14.77 14.82 -19.98
N VAL A 166 15.29 16.05 -20.13
CA VAL A 166 14.67 17.27 -19.57
C VAL A 166 13.42 17.63 -20.35
N ILE A 167 13.47 17.55 -21.69
CA ILE A 167 12.29 17.79 -22.54
C ILE A 167 11.18 16.79 -22.18
N ARG A 168 11.49 15.49 -22.03
CA ARG A 168 10.48 14.51 -21.61
C ARG A 168 9.90 14.83 -20.24
N ALA A 169 10.71 15.23 -19.27
CA ALA A 169 10.22 15.60 -17.95
C ALA A 169 9.40 16.89 -17.92
N ALA A 170 9.74 17.87 -18.77
CA ALA A 170 9.01 19.13 -18.89
C ALA A 170 7.68 18.97 -19.66
N ASP A 171 7.70 18.22 -20.76
CA ASP A 171 6.54 17.96 -21.61
C ASP A 171 5.51 17.04 -20.92
N GLN A 172 5.97 16.07 -20.13
CA GLN A 172 5.11 15.17 -19.37
C GLN A 172 4.51 15.79 -18.09
N SER A 173 4.73 17.09 -17.84
CA SER A 173 4.09 17.82 -16.74
C SER A 173 2.55 17.84 -16.82
N VAL A 174 1.97 17.40 -17.94
CA VAL A 174 0.53 17.16 -18.12
C VAL A 174 0.10 15.85 -17.45
N HIS A 175 0.03 15.81 -16.11
CA HIS A 175 -0.66 14.81 -15.25
C HIS A 175 -0.80 13.36 -15.79
N GLU A 176 0.17 12.83 -16.52
CA GLU A 176 0.00 11.56 -17.21
C GLU A 176 0.19 10.46 -16.18
N THR A 177 -0.92 9.86 -15.76
CA THR A 177 -0.89 8.73 -14.85
C THR A 177 -0.74 7.48 -15.69
N SER A 178 0.49 6.97 -15.79
CA SER A 178 0.74 5.71 -16.48
C SER A 178 0.22 4.54 -15.62
N GLN A 179 -0.72 3.78 -16.18
CA GLN A 179 -1.32 2.62 -15.51
C GLN A 179 -0.70 1.31 -16.05
N PHE A 180 -0.38 0.39 -15.13
CA PHE A 180 0.20 -0.91 -15.47
C PHE A 180 -0.82 -2.03 -15.22
N PRO A 181 -1.69 -2.40 -16.19
CA PRO A 181 -2.82 -3.30 -15.96
C PRO A 181 -2.40 -4.69 -15.46
N ILE A 182 -1.25 -5.21 -15.92
CA ILE A 182 -0.70 -6.49 -15.44
C ILE A 182 -0.36 -6.41 -13.95
N ARG A 183 0.20 -5.28 -13.49
CA ARG A 183 0.54 -5.07 -12.07
C ARG A 183 -0.70 -4.90 -11.20
N TRP A 184 -1.78 -4.32 -11.74
CA TRP A 184 -3.09 -4.29 -11.07
C TRP A 184 -3.62 -5.69 -10.79
N VAL A 185 -3.60 -6.56 -11.80
CA VAL A 185 -4.04 -7.95 -11.66
C VAL A 185 -3.18 -8.70 -10.64
N GLY A 186 -1.85 -8.52 -10.69
CA GLY A 186 -0.94 -9.09 -9.69
C GLY A 186 -1.21 -8.60 -8.26
N SER A 187 -1.38 -7.30 -8.08
CA SER A 187 -1.71 -6.70 -6.77
C SER A 187 -3.04 -7.23 -6.24
N ALA A 188 -4.07 -7.32 -7.09
CA ALA A 188 -5.35 -7.89 -6.73
C ALA A 188 -5.25 -9.35 -6.31
N MET A 189 -4.50 -10.20 -7.04
CA MET A 189 -4.30 -11.58 -6.64
C MET A 189 -3.63 -11.71 -5.26
N ILE A 190 -2.63 -10.88 -4.97
CA ILE A 190 -1.94 -10.90 -3.67
C ILE A 190 -2.90 -10.46 -2.55
N TRP A 191 -3.62 -9.35 -2.74
CA TRP A 191 -4.61 -8.88 -1.76
C TRP A 191 -5.73 -9.88 -1.51
N TRP A 192 -6.25 -10.49 -2.57
CA TRP A 192 -7.26 -11.54 -2.45
C TRP A 192 -6.75 -12.71 -1.61
N ALA A 193 -5.53 -13.18 -1.87
CA ALA A 193 -4.91 -14.26 -1.11
C ALA A 193 -4.70 -13.89 0.36
N LEU A 194 -4.22 -12.68 0.65
CA LEU A 194 -4.03 -12.18 2.02
C LEU A 194 -5.35 -12.04 2.78
N LEU A 195 -6.38 -11.46 2.15
CA LEU A 195 -7.71 -11.31 2.73
C LEU A 195 -8.38 -12.66 2.98
N TYR A 196 -8.29 -13.58 2.02
CA TYR A 196 -8.81 -14.94 2.15
C TYR A 196 -8.11 -15.71 3.28
N LEU A 197 -6.77 -15.63 3.34
CA LEU A 197 -6.00 -16.27 4.40
C LEU A 197 -6.34 -15.68 5.78
N GLY A 198 -6.38 -14.35 5.89
CA GLY A 198 -6.74 -13.64 7.13
C GLY A 198 -8.15 -13.99 7.61
N LEU A 199 -9.14 -13.97 6.71
CA LEU A 199 -10.52 -14.34 7.03
C LEU A 199 -10.64 -15.82 7.42
N SER A 200 -9.92 -16.72 6.74
CA SER A 200 -9.89 -18.15 7.06
C SER A 200 -9.34 -18.40 8.46
N VAL A 201 -8.23 -17.74 8.83
CA VAL A 201 -7.64 -17.82 10.18
C VAL A 201 -8.62 -17.28 11.22
N ALA A 202 -9.28 -16.15 10.94
CA ALA A 202 -10.28 -15.57 11.84
C ALA A 202 -11.48 -16.51 12.06
N LEU A 203 -11.99 -17.16 11.00
CA LEU A 203 -13.09 -18.13 11.10
C LEU A 203 -12.68 -19.39 11.87
N ILE A 204 -11.45 -19.89 11.69
CA ILE A 204 -10.90 -21.02 12.48
C ILE A 204 -10.80 -20.64 13.96
N ALA A 205 -10.26 -19.45 14.26
CA ALA A 205 -10.17 -18.97 15.64
C ALA A 205 -11.56 -18.83 16.28
N ALA A 206 -12.53 -18.28 15.56
CA ALA A 206 -13.90 -18.13 16.03
C ALA A 206 -14.59 -19.49 16.30
N GLU A 207 -14.44 -20.46 15.39
CA GLU A 207 -14.94 -21.83 15.58
C GLU A 207 -14.28 -22.48 16.80
N PHE A 208 -12.97 -22.31 16.97
CA PHE A 208 -12.25 -22.85 18.13
C PHE A 208 -12.73 -22.23 19.45
N ILE A 209 -12.89 -20.91 19.51
CA ILE A 209 -13.37 -20.20 20.71
C ILE A 209 -14.80 -20.62 21.06
N THR A 210 -15.71 -20.63 20.08
CA THR A 210 -17.11 -21.04 20.31
C THR A 210 -17.20 -22.49 20.77
N THR A 211 -16.44 -23.39 20.15
CA THR A 211 -16.35 -24.80 20.58
C THR A 211 -15.79 -24.93 21.99
N ARG A 212 -14.75 -24.16 22.35
CA ARG A 212 -14.18 -24.14 23.71
C ARG A 212 -15.18 -23.64 24.75
N ILE A 213 -15.93 -22.59 24.45
CA ILE A 213 -16.99 -22.05 25.32
C ILE A 213 -18.09 -23.09 25.50
N GLN A 214 -18.60 -23.67 24.41
CA GLN A 214 -19.63 -24.71 24.47
C GLN A 214 -19.17 -25.94 25.26
N ARG A 215 -17.93 -26.41 25.07
CA ARG A 215 -17.35 -27.51 25.85
C ARG A 215 -17.24 -27.17 27.34
N ARG A 216 -16.87 -25.93 27.68
CA ARG A 216 -16.81 -25.47 29.08
C ARG A 216 -18.19 -25.43 29.71
N ILE A 217 -19.20 -24.90 29.01
CA ILE A 217 -20.59 -24.88 29.47
C ILE A 217 -21.10 -26.30 29.66
N ALA A 218 -20.90 -27.18 28.68
CA ALA A 218 -21.31 -28.58 28.78
C ALA A 218 -20.58 -29.34 29.91
N PHE A 219 -19.29 -29.08 30.11
CA PHE A 219 -18.52 -29.68 31.20
C PHE A 219 -19.01 -29.20 32.57
N ARG A 220 -19.27 -27.89 32.73
CA ARG A 220 -19.85 -27.32 33.96
C ARG A 220 -21.24 -27.89 34.23
N ALA A 221 -22.09 -27.97 33.21
CA ALA A 221 -23.40 -28.58 33.32
C ALA A 221 -23.32 -30.05 33.76
N ARG A 222 -22.41 -30.84 33.18
CA ARG A 222 -22.15 -32.22 33.60
C ARG A 222 -21.64 -32.31 35.04
N HIS A 223 -20.76 -31.40 35.47
CA HIS A 223 -20.23 -31.39 36.82
C HIS A 223 -21.31 -31.05 37.86
N LEU A 224 -22.13 -30.03 37.59
CA LEU A 224 -23.26 -29.64 38.44
C LEU A 224 -24.30 -30.76 38.53
N ARG A 225 -24.64 -31.40 37.40
CA ARG A 225 -25.55 -32.57 37.38
C ARG A 225 -25.03 -33.72 38.25
N LYS A 226 -23.72 -33.99 38.24
CA LYS A 226 -23.11 -35.01 39.12
C LYS A 226 -23.21 -34.65 40.61
N GLN A 227 -23.29 -33.37 40.94
CA GLN A 227 -23.48 -32.88 42.31
C GLN A 227 -24.97 -32.79 42.70
N GLY A 228 -25.90 -33.15 41.81
CA GLY A 228 -27.34 -32.96 42.03
C GLY A 228 -27.78 -31.50 41.94
N LEU A 229 -26.98 -30.61 41.35
CA LEU A 229 -27.30 -29.18 41.19
C LEU A 229 -27.82 -28.90 39.78
N CYS A 230 -28.79 -27.98 39.66
CA CYS A 230 -29.29 -27.51 38.36
C CYS A 230 -28.17 -26.81 37.56
N PRO A 231 -27.95 -27.14 36.27
CA PRO A 231 -26.88 -26.55 35.47
C PRO A 231 -27.09 -25.06 35.14
N THR A 232 -28.34 -24.58 35.20
CA THR A 232 -28.73 -23.22 34.81
C THR A 232 -28.64 -22.24 35.99
N CYS A 233 -29.26 -22.57 37.14
CA CYS A 233 -29.27 -21.69 38.33
C CYS A 233 -28.43 -22.19 39.51
N GLY A 234 -28.02 -23.46 39.54
CA GLY A 234 -27.27 -24.04 40.66
C GLY A 234 -28.09 -24.51 41.87
N TYR A 235 -29.43 -24.56 41.79
CA TYR A 235 -30.31 -25.06 42.86
C TYR A 235 -30.07 -26.56 43.15
N ASP A 236 -30.13 -26.97 44.42
CA ASP A 236 -29.95 -28.37 44.83
C ASP A 236 -31.21 -29.19 44.58
N LEU A 237 -31.11 -30.14 43.66
CA LEU A 237 -32.19 -31.04 43.25
C LEU A 237 -32.23 -32.30 44.12
N ARG A 238 -31.32 -32.46 45.09
CA ARG A 238 -31.33 -33.60 46.02
C ARG A 238 -32.53 -33.52 46.96
N GLY A 239 -33.55 -34.32 46.67
CA GLY A 239 -34.77 -34.42 47.48
C GLY A 239 -36.06 -34.04 46.74
N LEU A 240 -35.94 -33.49 45.53
CA LEU A 240 -37.09 -33.34 44.62
C LEU A 240 -37.38 -34.70 43.97
N GLU A 241 -38.65 -35.14 44.04
CA GLU A 241 -39.10 -36.34 43.33
C GLU A 241 -38.91 -36.14 41.81
N PHE A 242 -38.53 -37.23 41.13
CA PHE A 242 -37.80 -37.31 39.86
C PHE A 242 -38.42 -36.64 38.58
N SER A 243 -39.38 -35.72 38.69
CA SER A 243 -40.16 -35.24 37.53
C SER A 243 -40.47 -33.74 37.46
N GLU A 244 -39.91 -32.90 38.33
CA GLU A 244 -40.30 -31.48 38.35
C GLU A 244 -39.23 -30.57 37.75
N ARG A 245 -39.69 -29.60 36.94
CA ARG A 245 -38.86 -28.47 36.48
C ARG A 245 -38.18 -27.82 37.69
N CYS A 246 -36.98 -27.27 37.49
CA CYS A 246 -36.30 -26.58 38.58
C CYS A 246 -37.19 -25.44 39.14
N PRO A 247 -37.48 -25.37 40.46
CA PRO A 247 -38.43 -24.40 41.01
C PRO A 247 -37.97 -22.94 40.86
N GLU A 248 -36.66 -22.72 40.71
CA GLU A 248 -36.08 -21.38 40.55
C GLU A 248 -36.10 -20.90 39.08
N CYS A 249 -35.56 -21.69 38.15
CA CYS A 249 -35.41 -21.26 36.75
C CYS A 249 -36.45 -21.83 35.79
N GLY A 250 -37.28 -22.78 36.24
CA GLY A 250 -38.29 -23.46 35.42
C GLY A 250 -37.72 -24.37 34.33
N ASP A 251 -36.41 -24.57 34.29
CA ASP A 251 -35.72 -25.37 33.27
C ASP A 251 -35.92 -26.87 33.54
N LEU A 252 -36.04 -27.66 32.48
CA LEU A 252 -36.24 -29.12 32.58
C LEU A 252 -34.90 -29.79 32.93
N SER A 253 -34.82 -30.48 34.07
CA SER A 253 -33.56 -30.97 34.63
C SER A 253 -33.05 -32.32 34.09
N TRP A 254 -33.46 -32.74 32.88
CA TRP A 254 -32.95 -33.96 32.21
C TRP A 254 -31.89 -33.65 31.15
#